data_AF-A0A087GI62-F1
#
_entry.id   AF-A0A087GI62-F1
#
_cell.length_a   1.000
_cell.length_b   1.000
_cell.length_c   1.000
_cell.angle_alpha   90.00
_cell.angle_beta   90.00
_cell.angle_gamma   90.00
#
_symmetry.space_group_name_H-M   'P 1'
#
loop_
_entity.id
_entity.type
_entity.pdbx_description
1 polymer ?
#
loop_
_entity_poly.entity_id
_entity_poly.type
_entity_poly.pdbx_seq_one_letter_code
_entity_poly.pdbx_strand_id
1 'polypeptide(L)'
;MAILNYSVVDSNDEVDVPEILAEYNFLSDAWYATDQKNQKLNIQNGELVDRSNQLLESRDRAEKELKKLLEHSQDMNFDLASEQDTLNLRVADLTSASAKAEEDKRVEVSRAENQVAQLRSSSEGAVARAVEEAKKKAKGKLRIILEVMEARSKAQTEVDRLSSPASQVFGALGRIEKDKEQGVPIDAEKKKRLEVRLAGYNADAAQIVLSSLPEDSSDDEENEEGREISQDISTAESSDDDLEKTEVDGRMTVARKTPALTCDEVDQARNDVDEDEAYETEPQDGQTEVDPLAPVEQVEDARVVDQTEVAEQTKVDAFDASTWEPIAPLFLYPEPSL
;
A
#
# COMPACT_ATOMS: atom_id res chain seq x y z
N MET A 1 -65.33 8.89 -88.21
CA MET A 1 -66.03 9.52 -89.35
C MET A 1 -67.40 8.88 -89.48
N ALA A 2 -68.44 9.55 -89.00
CA ALA A 2 -69.83 9.17 -89.29
C ALA A 2 -70.34 10.16 -90.35
N ILE A 3 -70.78 9.63 -91.49
CA ILE A 3 -71.35 10.41 -92.60
C ILE A 3 -72.83 10.63 -92.25
N LEU A 4 -73.21 11.86 -91.92
CA LEU A 4 -74.62 12.25 -91.74
C LEU A 4 -75.21 12.60 -93.10
N ASN A 5 -76.08 11.71 -93.59
CA ASN A 5 -76.93 11.96 -94.75
C ASN A 5 -78.05 12.93 -94.35
N TYR A 6 -78.03 14.16 -94.87
CA TYR A 6 -79.15 15.08 -94.78
C TYR A 6 -80.08 14.86 -95.97
N SER A 7 -81.24 14.23 -95.73
CA SER A 7 -82.37 14.25 -96.65
C SER A 7 -83.10 15.60 -96.51
N VAL A 8 -83.15 16.37 -97.59
CA VAL A 8 -83.95 17.59 -97.69
C VAL A 8 -85.43 17.20 -97.73
N VAL A 9 -86.15 17.49 -96.64
CA VAL A 9 -87.61 17.45 -96.55
C VAL A 9 -88.09 18.90 -96.57
N ASP A 10 -88.89 19.25 -97.56
CA ASP A 10 -89.67 20.50 -97.61
C ASP A 10 -90.75 20.43 -96.50
N SER A 11 -90.48 21.05 -95.35
CA SER A 11 -91.48 21.33 -94.31
C SER A 11 -91.62 22.84 -94.16
N ASN A 12 -92.79 23.33 -94.55
CA ASN A 12 -93.25 24.70 -94.35
C ASN A 12 -93.86 24.84 -92.94
N ASP A 13 -93.12 24.41 -91.91
CA ASP A 13 -93.47 24.57 -90.49
C ASP A 13 -92.84 25.87 -89.99
N GLU A 14 -93.69 26.79 -89.56
CA GLU A 14 -93.31 28.09 -89.01
C GLU A 14 -92.53 27.85 -87.72
N VAL A 15 -91.21 28.02 -87.78
CA VAL A 15 -90.29 27.79 -86.67
C VAL A 15 -90.67 28.73 -85.52
N ASP A 16 -91.03 28.18 -84.35
CA ASP A 16 -91.36 28.97 -83.15
C ASP A 16 -90.06 29.54 -82.54
N VAL A 17 -89.59 30.62 -83.15
CA VAL A 17 -88.36 31.35 -82.81
C VAL A 17 -88.18 31.60 -81.29
N PRO A 18 -89.22 31.92 -80.50
CA PRO A 18 -89.10 32.08 -79.04
C PRO A 18 -88.62 30.82 -78.30
N GLU A 19 -89.06 29.63 -78.71
CA GLU A 19 -88.71 28.37 -78.04
C GLU A 19 -87.24 27.98 -78.31
N ILE A 20 -86.80 28.12 -79.56
CA ILE A 20 -85.39 27.92 -79.93
C ILE A 20 -84.46 28.92 -79.21
N LEU A 21 -84.88 30.18 -79.06
CA LEU A 21 -84.12 31.16 -78.29
C LEU A 21 -84.05 30.79 -76.80
N ALA A 22 -85.13 30.27 -76.22
CA ALA A 22 -85.15 29.84 -74.82
C ALA A 22 -84.20 28.65 -74.58
N GLU A 23 -84.21 27.65 -75.47
CA GLU A 23 -83.29 26.51 -75.41
C GLU A 23 -81.84 26.94 -75.61
N TYR A 24 -81.58 27.85 -76.56
CA TYR A 24 -80.24 28.39 -76.79
C TYR A 24 -79.70 29.14 -75.56
N ASN A 25 -80.53 29.97 -74.93
CA ASN A 25 -80.15 30.69 -73.70
C ASN A 25 -79.88 29.72 -72.55
N PHE A 26 -80.70 28.68 -72.37
CA PHE A 26 -80.48 27.65 -71.36
C PHE A 26 -79.14 26.91 -71.56
N LEU A 27 -78.82 26.53 -72.80
CA LEU A 27 -77.55 25.89 -73.13
C LEU A 27 -76.36 26.84 -72.94
N SER A 28 -76.52 28.12 -73.32
CA SER A 28 -75.51 29.16 -73.12
C SER A 28 -75.19 29.35 -71.63
N ASP A 29 -76.20 29.43 -70.77
CA ASP A 29 -76.04 29.59 -69.33
C ASP A 29 -75.37 28.36 -68.68
N ALA A 30 -75.80 27.15 -69.07
CA ALA A 30 -75.22 25.90 -68.59
C ALA A 30 -73.74 25.75 -69.02
N TRP A 31 -73.43 26.14 -70.26
CA TRP A 31 -72.06 26.13 -70.78
C TRP A 31 -71.19 27.16 -70.04
N TYR A 32 -71.69 28.38 -69.83
CA TYR A 32 -70.98 29.42 -69.09
C TYR A 32 -70.69 29.01 -67.63
N ALA A 33 -71.66 28.44 -66.92
CA ALA A 33 -71.46 27.94 -65.56
C ALA A 33 -70.40 26.81 -65.51
N THR A 34 -70.41 25.94 -66.52
CA THR A 34 -69.40 24.87 -66.67
C THR A 34 -68.01 25.44 -66.95
N ASP A 35 -67.91 26.43 -67.83
CA ASP A 35 -66.66 27.13 -68.15
C ASP A 35 -66.07 27.83 -66.92
N GLN A 36 -66.89 28.55 -66.16
CA GLN A 36 -66.47 29.17 -64.89
C GLN A 36 -65.92 28.14 -63.88
N LYS A 37 -66.58 26.98 -63.76
CA LYS A 37 -66.09 25.89 -62.91
C LYS A 37 -64.76 25.34 -63.42
N ASN A 38 -64.61 25.14 -64.73
CA ASN A 38 -63.37 24.68 -65.34
C ASN A 38 -62.24 25.67 -65.13
N GLN A 39 -62.50 26.97 -65.27
CA GLN A 39 -61.52 28.03 -65.01
C GLN A 39 -61.04 27.98 -63.55
N LYS A 40 -61.96 27.84 -62.59
CA LYS A 40 -61.62 27.73 -61.16
C LYS A 40 -60.80 26.49 -60.86
N LEU A 41 -61.19 25.33 -61.41
CA LEU A 41 -60.44 24.08 -61.26
C LEU A 41 -59.04 24.20 -61.85
N ASN A 42 -58.89 24.87 -62.99
CA ASN A 42 -57.58 25.06 -63.62
C ASN A 42 -56.65 25.92 -62.75
N ILE A 43 -57.18 26.98 -62.12
CA ILE A 43 -56.43 27.80 -61.16
C ILE A 43 -56.01 26.96 -59.95
N GLN A 44 -56.94 26.20 -59.36
CA GLN A 44 -56.65 25.33 -58.22
C GLN A 44 -55.61 24.25 -58.55
N ASN A 45 -55.69 23.65 -59.74
CA ASN A 45 -54.71 22.69 -60.22
C ASN A 45 -53.32 23.34 -60.40
N GLY A 46 -53.26 24.56 -60.93
CA GLY A 46 -52.02 25.34 -61.02
C GLY A 46 -51.39 25.57 -59.65
N GLU A 47 -52.15 26.08 -58.69
CA GLU A 47 -51.66 26.30 -57.32
C GLU A 47 -51.21 25.00 -56.64
N LEU A 48 -51.92 23.89 -56.87
CA LEU A 48 -51.54 22.60 -56.32
C LEU A 48 -50.21 22.10 -56.90
N VAL A 49 -50.00 22.27 -58.20
CA VAL A 49 -48.73 21.94 -58.87
C VAL A 49 -47.60 22.80 -58.31
N ASP A 50 -47.81 24.12 -58.17
CA ASP A 50 -46.81 25.02 -57.61
C ASP A 50 -46.43 24.64 -56.17
N ARG A 51 -47.43 24.37 -55.31
CA ARG A 51 -47.20 23.90 -53.94
C ARG A 51 -46.49 22.55 -53.92
N SER A 52 -46.86 21.63 -54.81
CA SER A 52 -46.23 20.31 -54.91
C SER A 52 -44.75 20.43 -55.30
N ASN A 53 -44.43 21.32 -56.24
CA ASN A 53 -43.05 21.60 -56.63
C ASN A 53 -42.24 22.23 -55.50
N GLN A 54 -42.82 23.20 -54.79
CA GLN A 54 -42.16 23.82 -53.63
C GLN A 54 -41.88 22.81 -52.51
N LEU A 55 -42.81 21.89 -52.25
CA LEU A 55 -42.62 20.80 -51.28
C LEU A 55 -41.52 19.83 -51.73
N LEU A 56 -41.50 19.47 -53.02
CA LEU A 56 -40.46 18.62 -53.59
C LEU A 56 -39.06 19.24 -53.41
N GLU A 57 -38.89 20.51 -53.75
CA GLU A 57 -37.62 21.23 -53.57
C GLU A 57 -37.22 21.35 -52.09
N SER A 58 -38.19 21.55 -51.20
CA SER A 58 -37.94 21.62 -49.75
C SER A 58 -37.51 20.27 -49.20
N ARG A 59 -38.16 19.18 -49.65
CA ARG A 59 -37.78 17.80 -49.32
C ARG A 59 -36.37 17.49 -49.82
N ASP A 60 -36.07 17.80 -51.07
CA ASP A 60 -34.76 17.51 -51.65
C ASP A 60 -33.62 18.29 -50.97
N ARG A 61 -33.89 19.52 -50.49
CA ARG A 61 -32.97 20.27 -49.62
C ARG A 61 -32.78 19.61 -48.27
N ALA A 62 -33.88 19.22 -47.60
CA ALA A 62 -33.81 18.56 -46.30
C ALA A 62 -33.07 17.22 -46.39
N GLU A 63 -33.30 16.43 -47.44
CA GLU A 63 -32.61 15.16 -47.66
C GLU A 63 -31.10 15.35 -47.86
N LYS A 64 -30.68 16.40 -48.60
CA LYS A 64 -29.26 16.72 -48.76
C LYS A 64 -28.59 17.08 -47.43
N GLU A 65 -29.26 17.86 -46.58
CA GLU A 65 -28.73 18.20 -45.26
C GLU A 65 -28.67 16.98 -44.33
N LEU A 66 -29.67 16.10 -44.37
CA LEU A 66 -29.62 14.83 -43.63
C LEU A 66 -28.46 13.93 -44.09
N LYS A 67 -28.19 13.86 -45.40
CA LYS A 67 -27.04 13.11 -45.93
C LYS A 67 -25.71 13.66 -45.43
N LYS A 68 -25.52 14.99 -45.46
CA LYS A 68 -24.31 15.62 -44.90
C LYS A 68 -24.14 15.32 -43.41
N LEU A 69 -25.22 15.39 -42.64
CA LEU A 69 -25.17 15.10 -41.21
C LEU A 69 -24.83 13.63 -40.94
N LEU A 70 -25.38 12.72 -41.74
CA LEU A 70 -25.06 11.30 -41.65
C LEU A 70 -23.58 11.03 -41.97
N GLU A 71 -23.07 11.60 -43.06
CA GLU A 71 -21.66 11.49 -43.46
C GLU A 71 -20.74 12.02 -42.35
N HIS A 72 -21.02 13.23 -41.85
CA HIS A 72 -20.27 13.80 -40.73
C HIS A 72 -20.32 12.93 -39.46
N SER A 73 -21.47 12.34 -39.13
CA SER A 73 -21.58 11.42 -38.00
C SER A 73 -20.80 10.13 -38.21
N GLN A 74 -20.72 9.63 -39.44
CA GLN A 74 -19.94 8.44 -39.77
C GLN A 74 -18.44 8.72 -39.63
N ASP A 75 -17.98 9.88 -40.11
CA ASP A 75 -16.58 10.30 -39.97
C ASP A 75 -16.19 10.45 -38.49
N MET A 76 -17.00 11.15 -37.69
CA MET A 76 -16.74 11.27 -36.24
C MET A 76 -16.71 9.92 -35.54
N ASN A 77 -17.59 8.98 -35.92
CA ASN A 77 -17.58 7.64 -35.33
C ASN A 77 -16.33 6.85 -35.71
N PHE A 78 -15.83 7.02 -36.94
CA PHE A 78 -14.58 6.42 -37.38
C PHE A 78 -13.39 6.99 -36.58
N ASP A 79 -13.34 8.31 -36.41
CA ASP A 79 -12.30 8.98 -35.62
C ASP A 79 -12.32 8.49 -34.17
N LEU A 80 -13.49 8.45 -33.53
CA LEU A 80 -13.66 7.94 -32.17
C LEU A 80 -13.20 6.48 -32.02
N ALA A 81 -13.50 5.62 -33.00
CA ALA A 81 -13.05 4.23 -32.99
C ALA A 81 -11.51 4.15 -33.10
N SER A 82 -10.90 4.97 -33.96
CA SER A 82 -9.44 5.02 -34.09
C SER A 82 -8.73 5.55 -32.83
N GLU A 83 -9.32 6.53 -32.14
CA GLU A 83 -8.83 7.01 -30.86
C GLU A 83 -8.97 5.95 -29.77
N GLN A 84 -10.10 5.23 -29.74
CA GLN A 84 -10.33 4.13 -28.82
C GLN A 84 -9.26 3.03 -29.00
N ASP A 85 -8.94 2.64 -30.24
CA ASP A 85 -7.89 1.66 -30.53
C ASP A 85 -6.50 2.16 -30.09
N THR A 86 -6.21 3.44 -30.32
CA THR A 86 -4.95 4.07 -29.88
C THR A 86 -4.84 4.07 -28.35
N LEU A 87 -5.93 4.38 -27.65
CA LEU A 87 -5.99 4.34 -26.19
C LEU A 87 -5.85 2.91 -25.67
N ASN A 88 -6.51 1.93 -26.29
CA ASN A 88 -6.38 0.52 -25.93
C ASN A 88 -4.92 0.04 -26.05
N LEU A 89 -4.22 0.43 -27.12
CA LEU A 89 -2.80 0.11 -27.30
C LEU A 89 -1.96 0.72 -26.17
N ARG A 90 -2.20 2.00 -25.84
CA ARG A 90 -1.47 2.68 -24.75
C ARG A 90 -1.74 2.04 -23.38
N VAL A 91 -2.97 1.61 -23.12
CA VAL A 91 -3.32 0.90 -21.89
C VAL A 91 -2.59 -0.44 -21.80
N ALA A 92 -2.50 -1.18 -22.91
CA ALA A 92 -1.74 -2.43 -22.96
C ALA A 92 -0.24 -2.20 -22.68
N ASP A 93 0.36 -1.19 -23.31
CA ASP A 93 1.77 -0.84 -23.11
C ASP A 93 2.05 -0.44 -21.65
N LEU A 94 1.22 0.42 -21.07
CA LEU A 94 1.35 0.84 -19.67
C LEU A 94 1.14 -0.32 -18.70
N THR A 95 0.22 -1.24 -19.00
CA THR A 95 0.00 -2.45 -18.20
C THR A 95 1.24 -3.34 -18.21
N SER A 96 1.84 -3.55 -19.38
CA SER A 96 3.09 -4.32 -19.53
C SER A 96 4.25 -3.64 -18.80
N ALA A 97 4.42 -2.33 -18.95
CA ALA A 97 5.47 -1.56 -18.27
C ALA A 97 5.30 -1.59 -16.75
N SER A 98 4.07 -1.49 -16.24
CA SER A 98 3.76 -1.58 -14.81
C SER A 98 4.10 -2.95 -14.24
N ALA A 99 3.73 -4.03 -14.95
CA ALA A 99 4.04 -5.39 -14.52
C ALA A 99 5.56 -5.64 -14.46
N LYS A 100 6.30 -5.15 -15.46
CA LYS A 100 7.77 -5.23 -15.47
C LYS A 100 8.40 -4.46 -14.30
N ALA A 101 7.95 -3.22 -14.08
CA ALA A 101 8.45 -2.40 -12.98
C ALA A 101 8.16 -3.01 -11.60
N GLU A 102 7.00 -3.66 -11.43
CA GLU A 102 6.68 -4.38 -10.20
C GLU A 102 7.63 -5.56 -9.96
N GLU A 103 7.96 -6.32 -11.00
CA GLU A 103 8.91 -7.43 -10.90
C GLU A 103 10.34 -6.95 -10.58
N ASP A 104 10.82 -5.91 -11.27
CA ASP A 104 12.13 -5.31 -11.01
C ASP A 104 12.21 -4.83 -9.53
N LYS A 105 11.13 -4.21 -9.02
CA LYS A 105 11.03 -3.81 -7.61
C LYS A 105 11.07 -5.02 -6.66
N ARG A 106 10.39 -6.13 -6.96
CA ARG A 106 10.41 -7.34 -6.12
C ARG A 106 11.81 -7.93 -6.00
N VAL A 107 12.56 -7.93 -7.11
CA VAL A 107 13.97 -8.37 -7.13
C VAL A 107 14.84 -7.46 -6.28
N GLU A 108 14.70 -6.13 -6.40
CA GLU A 108 15.46 -5.17 -5.61
C GLU A 108 15.16 -5.26 -4.11
N VAL A 109 13.88 -5.40 -3.74
CA VAL A 109 13.46 -5.60 -2.34
C VAL A 109 14.09 -6.87 -1.78
N SER A 110 14.03 -7.99 -2.52
CA SER A 110 14.65 -9.26 -2.10
C SER A 110 16.17 -9.13 -1.93
N ARG A 111 16.84 -8.36 -2.80
CA ARG A 111 18.28 -8.08 -2.67
C ARG A 111 18.57 -7.27 -1.41
N ALA A 112 17.80 -6.21 -1.15
CA ALA A 112 17.97 -5.35 0.01
C ALA A 112 17.73 -6.11 1.32
N GLU A 113 16.68 -6.94 1.38
CA GLU A 113 16.37 -7.79 2.54
C GLU A 113 17.53 -8.75 2.86
N ASN A 114 18.10 -9.39 1.83
CA ASN A 114 19.28 -10.26 1.99
C ASN A 114 20.50 -9.50 2.52
N GLN A 115 20.76 -8.28 2.04
CA GLN A 115 21.84 -7.43 2.55
C GLN A 115 21.60 -7.05 4.03
N VAL A 116 20.38 -6.67 4.39
CA VAL A 116 20.02 -6.36 5.78
C VAL A 116 20.21 -7.59 6.67
N ALA A 117 19.82 -8.79 6.21
CA ALA A 117 20.04 -10.02 6.95
C ALA A 117 21.53 -10.32 7.18
N GLN A 118 22.38 -10.13 6.16
CA GLN A 118 23.83 -10.30 6.26
C GLN A 118 24.48 -9.29 7.21
N LEU A 119 24.08 -8.01 7.13
CA LEU A 119 24.61 -6.98 8.02
C LEU A 119 24.20 -7.25 9.47
N ARG A 120 22.96 -7.68 9.71
CA ARG A 120 22.50 -8.07 11.05
C ARG A 120 23.32 -9.21 11.63
N SER A 121 23.50 -10.31 10.88
CA SER A 121 24.29 -11.45 11.37
C SER A 121 25.77 -11.10 11.57
N SER A 122 26.34 -10.28 10.69
CA SER A 122 27.71 -9.76 10.84
C SER A 122 27.85 -8.89 12.10
N SER A 123 26.92 -7.96 12.32
CA SER A 123 26.92 -7.05 13.47
C SER A 123 26.74 -7.79 14.79
N GLU A 124 25.87 -8.81 14.85
CA GLU A 124 25.65 -9.62 16.03
C GLU A 124 26.93 -10.34 16.46
N GLY A 125 27.66 -10.92 15.49
CA GLY A 125 28.95 -11.56 15.75
C GLY A 125 30.07 -10.57 16.13
N ALA A 126 30.05 -9.34 15.63
CA ALA A 126 30.96 -8.29 16.05
C ALA A 126 30.70 -7.84 17.49
N VAL A 127 29.42 -7.60 17.83
CA VAL A 127 28.99 -7.23 19.19
C VAL A 127 29.31 -8.34 20.19
N ALA A 128 29.03 -9.60 19.87
CA ALA A 128 29.33 -10.72 20.76
C ALA A 128 30.83 -10.82 21.10
N ARG A 129 31.70 -10.61 20.11
CA ARG A 129 33.16 -10.60 20.31
C ARG A 129 33.61 -9.43 21.18
N ALA A 130 33.13 -8.22 20.88
CA ALA A 130 33.46 -7.02 21.66
C ALA A 130 33.03 -7.14 23.12
N VAL A 131 31.82 -7.69 23.36
CA VAL A 131 31.31 -7.94 24.72
C VAL A 131 32.15 -8.97 25.46
N GLU A 132 32.53 -10.08 24.83
CA GLU A 132 33.37 -11.10 25.47
C GLU A 132 34.80 -10.58 25.75
N GLU A 133 35.34 -9.72 24.89
CA GLU A 133 36.63 -9.07 25.13
C GLU A 133 36.56 -8.07 26.29
N ALA A 134 35.55 -7.19 26.31
CA ALA A 134 35.32 -6.26 27.42
C ALA A 134 35.14 -7.01 28.74
N LYS A 135 34.39 -8.12 28.74
CA LYS A 135 34.20 -8.99 29.90
C LYS A 135 35.50 -9.65 30.36
N LYS A 136 36.36 -10.10 29.43
CA LYS A 136 37.71 -10.62 29.77
C LYS A 136 38.59 -9.55 30.40
N LYS A 137 38.62 -8.33 29.84
CA LYS A 137 39.37 -7.18 30.38
C LYS A 137 38.89 -6.83 31.80
N ALA A 138 37.58 -6.70 31.99
CA ALA A 138 36.97 -6.41 33.30
C ALA A 138 37.25 -7.51 34.34
N LYS A 139 37.10 -8.79 33.96
CA LYS A 139 37.42 -9.92 34.86
C LYS A 139 38.90 -9.96 35.23
N GLY A 140 39.79 -9.60 34.31
CA GLY A 140 41.22 -9.46 34.56
C GLY A 140 41.52 -8.39 35.61
N LYS A 141 40.95 -7.18 35.44
CA LYS A 141 41.09 -6.07 36.40
C LYS A 141 40.62 -6.47 37.81
N LEU A 142 39.42 -7.06 37.92
CA LEU A 142 38.88 -7.53 39.20
C LEU A 142 39.75 -8.58 39.88
N ARG A 143 40.36 -9.50 39.10
CA ARG A 143 41.29 -10.51 39.65
C ARG A 143 42.50 -9.86 40.29
N ILE A 144 43.11 -8.88 39.62
CA ILE A 144 44.29 -8.16 40.13
C ILE A 144 43.93 -7.42 41.42
N ILE A 145 42.79 -6.72 41.45
CA ILE A 145 42.32 -6.02 42.64
C ILE A 145 42.13 -6.99 43.81
N LEU A 146 41.50 -8.16 43.57
CA LEU A 146 41.29 -9.17 44.60
C LEU A 146 42.61 -9.71 45.17
N GLU A 147 43.60 -9.97 44.31
CA GLU A 147 44.93 -10.44 44.71
C GLU A 147 45.66 -9.40 45.57
N VAL A 148 45.61 -8.11 45.18
CA VAL A 148 46.19 -7.02 45.97
C VAL A 148 45.47 -6.87 47.31
N MET A 149 44.14 -6.97 47.34
CA MET A 149 43.37 -6.92 48.58
C MET A 149 43.72 -8.06 49.53
N GLU A 150 43.87 -9.29 49.02
CA GLU A 150 44.27 -10.45 49.82
C GLU A 150 45.70 -10.28 50.37
N ALA A 151 46.64 -9.84 49.54
CA ALA A 151 48.01 -9.58 49.95
C ALA A 151 48.08 -8.51 51.06
N ARG A 152 47.33 -7.41 50.90
CA ARG A 152 47.22 -6.35 51.90
C ARG A 152 46.62 -6.86 53.21
N SER A 153 45.58 -7.69 53.14
CA SER A 153 44.96 -8.31 54.32
C SER A 153 45.98 -9.15 55.10
N LYS A 154 46.74 -10.02 54.41
CA LYS A 154 47.81 -10.83 55.01
C LYS A 154 48.90 -9.95 55.65
N ALA A 155 49.36 -8.94 54.93
CA ALA A 155 50.36 -8.00 55.43
C ALA A 155 49.87 -7.25 56.68
N GLN A 156 48.62 -6.79 56.69
CA GLN A 156 48.02 -6.15 57.87
C GLN A 156 47.95 -7.11 59.06
N THR A 157 47.55 -8.37 58.85
CA THR A 157 47.52 -9.35 59.94
C THR A 157 48.90 -9.60 60.56
N GLU A 158 49.99 -9.53 59.77
CA GLU A 158 51.35 -9.66 60.30
C GLU A 158 51.80 -8.38 61.03
N VAL A 159 51.46 -7.19 60.53
CA VAL A 159 51.67 -5.92 61.26
C VAL A 159 50.98 -5.97 62.62
N ASP A 160 49.74 -6.42 62.68
CA ASP A 160 48.97 -6.54 63.91
C ASP A 160 49.59 -7.58 64.86
N ARG A 161 50.11 -8.70 64.31
CA ARG A 161 50.83 -9.74 65.07
C ARG A 161 52.10 -9.20 65.72
N LEU A 162 52.86 -8.34 65.04
CA LEU A 162 54.09 -7.71 65.55
C LEU A 162 53.80 -6.57 66.54
N SER A 163 52.67 -5.87 66.38
CA SER A 163 52.27 -4.73 67.22
C SER A 163 52.12 -5.08 68.70
N SER A 164 51.53 -6.24 69.01
CA SER A 164 51.33 -6.71 70.39
C SER A 164 52.65 -6.93 71.17
N PRO A 165 53.60 -7.77 70.71
CA PRO A 165 54.87 -7.95 71.40
C PRO A 165 55.74 -6.69 71.38
N ALA A 166 55.70 -5.88 70.32
CA ALA A 166 56.40 -4.60 70.28
C ALA A 166 55.91 -3.63 71.37
N SER A 167 54.59 -3.50 71.52
CA SER A 167 53.97 -2.68 72.57
C SER A 167 54.32 -3.18 73.99
N GLN A 168 54.36 -4.51 74.18
CA GLN A 168 54.78 -5.11 75.45
C GLN A 168 56.23 -4.77 75.80
N VAL A 169 57.15 -4.87 74.82
CA VAL A 169 58.56 -4.51 74.99
C VAL A 169 58.71 -3.02 75.24
N PHE A 170 57.98 -2.17 74.51
CA PHE A 170 57.96 -0.72 74.71
C PHE A 170 57.50 -0.33 76.12
N GLY A 171 56.41 -0.94 76.59
CA GLY A 171 55.92 -0.74 77.96
C GLY A 171 56.91 -1.20 79.03
N ALA A 172 57.65 -2.30 78.78
CA ALA A 172 58.70 -2.76 79.68
C ALA A 172 59.90 -1.80 79.72
N LEU A 173 60.33 -1.30 78.57
CA LEU A 173 61.35 -0.26 78.47
C LEU A 173 60.94 1.02 79.20
N GLY A 174 59.70 1.49 79.01
CA GLY A 174 59.19 2.68 79.71
C GLY A 174 59.13 2.51 81.23
N ARG A 175 58.90 1.30 81.75
CA ARG A 175 58.99 1.02 83.20
C ARG A 175 60.44 1.11 83.69
N ILE A 176 61.39 0.50 82.97
CA ILE A 176 62.81 0.57 83.32
C ILE A 176 63.34 2.01 83.26
N GLU A 177 62.89 2.81 82.29
CA GLU A 177 63.24 4.23 82.19
C GLU A 177 62.67 5.04 83.38
N LYS A 178 61.43 4.74 83.82
CA LYS A 178 60.87 5.36 85.03
C LYS A 178 61.64 4.97 86.30
N ASP A 179 62.03 3.71 86.42
CA ASP A 179 62.83 3.23 87.56
C ASP A 179 64.20 3.94 87.62
N LYS A 180 64.80 4.25 86.46
CA LYS A 180 66.00 5.10 86.33
C LYS A 180 65.80 6.48 86.93
N GLU A 181 64.71 7.14 86.53
CA GLU A 181 64.36 8.49 86.97
C GLU A 181 64.11 8.55 88.48
N GLN A 182 63.65 7.44 89.07
CA GLN A 182 63.42 7.28 90.51
C GLN A 182 64.66 6.84 91.31
N GLY A 183 65.83 6.70 90.67
CA GLY A 183 67.09 6.35 91.32
C GLY A 183 67.26 4.87 91.65
N VAL A 184 66.42 3.99 91.10
CA VAL A 184 66.55 2.53 91.25
C VAL A 184 67.70 2.03 90.36
N PRO A 185 68.63 1.20 90.87
CA PRO A 185 69.72 0.66 90.06
C PRO A 185 69.16 -0.23 88.93
N ILE A 186 69.51 0.11 87.69
CA ILE A 186 69.02 -0.58 86.48
C ILE A 186 69.97 -1.69 86.07
N ASP A 187 69.38 -2.82 85.69
CA ASP A 187 70.05 -3.84 84.88
C ASP A 187 70.23 -3.32 83.44
N ALA A 188 71.42 -2.78 83.18
CA ALA A 188 71.79 -2.24 81.87
C ALA A 188 71.77 -3.30 80.75
N GLU A 189 72.02 -4.57 81.09
CA GLU A 189 71.99 -5.66 80.13
C GLU A 189 70.56 -5.98 79.70
N LYS A 190 69.62 -6.03 80.66
CA LYS A 190 68.19 -6.21 80.38
C LYS A 190 67.62 -5.08 79.53
N LYS A 191 67.99 -3.82 79.82
CA LYS A 191 67.57 -2.67 78.99
C LYS A 191 68.05 -2.85 77.55
N LYS A 192 69.36 -3.09 77.35
CA LYS A 192 69.95 -3.29 76.02
C LYS A 192 69.29 -4.45 75.26
N ARG A 193 68.94 -5.55 75.94
CA ARG A 193 68.26 -6.69 75.33
C ARG A 193 66.85 -6.35 74.84
N LEU A 194 66.11 -5.54 75.58
CA LEU A 194 64.78 -5.07 75.16
C LEU A 194 64.89 -4.10 73.98
N GLU A 195 65.89 -3.22 73.97
CA GLU A 195 66.17 -2.32 72.83
C GLU A 195 66.50 -3.10 71.56
N VAL A 196 67.34 -4.14 71.64
CA VAL A 196 67.65 -5.01 70.49
C VAL A 196 66.40 -5.73 69.97
N ARG A 197 65.53 -6.23 70.87
CA ARG A 197 64.26 -6.85 70.47
C ARG A 197 63.30 -5.87 69.80
N LEU A 198 63.19 -4.66 70.34
CA LEU A 198 62.36 -3.61 69.75
C LEU A 198 62.88 -3.21 68.36
N ALA A 199 64.20 -3.07 68.22
CA ALA A 199 64.82 -2.84 66.92
C ALA A 199 64.53 -3.98 65.93
N GLY A 200 64.53 -5.23 66.40
CA GLY A 200 64.11 -6.40 65.61
C GLY A 200 62.67 -6.29 65.12
N TYR A 201 61.71 -6.04 66.01
CA TYR A 201 60.30 -5.89 65.60
C TYR A 201 60.07 -4.71 64.65
N ASN A 202 60.79 -3.61 64.83
CA ASN A 202 60.72 -2.48 63.91
C ASN A 202 61.34 -2.80 62.54
N ALA A 203 62.41 -3.59 62.50
CA ALA A 203 63.00 -4.07 61.24
C ALA A 203 62.05 -5.04 60.52
N ASP A 204 61.45 -5.97 61.25
CA ASP A 204 60.46 -6.92 60.72
C ASP A 204 59.22 -6.18 60.18
N ALA A 205 58.72 -5.17 60.91
CA ALA A 205 57.61 -4.34 60.46
C ALA A 205 57.95 -3.48 59.23
N ALA A 206 59.17 -2.96 59.14
CA ALA A 206 59.63 -2.19 57.98
C ALA A 206 59.77 -3.03 56.71
N GLN A 207 59.89 -4.36 56.83
CA GLN A 207 59.94 -5.28 55.69
C GLN A 207 58.54 -5.57 55.11
N ILE A 208 57.47 -5.29 55.85
CA ILE A 208 56.09 -5.50 55.39
C ILE A 208 55.70 -4.34 54.48
N VAL A 209 55.81 -4.55 53.16
CA VAL A 209 55.38 -3.57 52.15
C VAL A 209 53.90 -3.78 51.83
N LEU A 210 53.07 -2.76 52.10
CA LEU A 210 51.68 -2.73 51.64
C LEU A 210 51.64 -2.23 50.20
N SER A 211 51.32 -3.13 49.27
CA SER A 211 51.08 -2.76 47.87
C SER A 211 49.96 -1.73 47.78
N SER A 212 50.16 -0.70 46.96
CA SER A 212 49.10 0.28 46.64
C SER A 212 48.04 -0.41 45.80
N LEU A 213 46.77 -0.03 45.98
CA LEU A 213 45.72 -0.46 45.06
C LEU A 213 46.04 0.14 43.69
N PRO A 214 45.91 -0.63 42.60
CA PRO A 214 46.01 -0.06 41.27
C PRO A 214 44.95 1.05 41.16
N GLU A 215 45.38 2.24 40.77
CA GLU A 215 44.46 3.34 40.49
C GLU A 215 43.55 2.90 39.35
N ASP A 216 42.25 3.11 39.54
CA ASP A 216 41.23 2.86 38.52
C ASP A 216 41.38 3.96 37.46
N SER A 217 42.48 3.91 36.69
CA SER A 217 42.61 4.76 35.52
C SER A 217 41.54 4.28 34.56
N SER A 218 40.46 5.06 34.49
CA SER A 218 39.48 5.05 33.42
C SER A 218 40.19 5.48 32.14
N ASP A 219 41.07 4.61 31.65
CA ASP A 219 41.60 4.70 30.31
C ASP A 219 40.45 4.23 29.42
N ASP A 220 39.55 5.18 29.14
CA ASP A 220 38.72 5.20 27.95
C ASP A 220 39.72 5.14 26.80
N GLU A 221 39.92 3.92 26.29
CA GLU A 221 40.61 3.73 25.03
C GLU A 221 39.82 4.55 24.00
N GLU A 222 40.39 5.70 23.66
CA GLU A 222 39.96 6.52 22.56
C GLU A 222 39.73 5.61 21.36
N ASN A 223 38.51 5.66 20.82
CA ASN A 223 38.19 5.14 19.51
C ASN A 223 39.01 5.91 18.46
N GLU A 224 40.30 5.61 18.31
CA GLU A 224 41.06 5.92 17.11
C GLU A 224 40.76 4.85 16.05
N GLU A 225 39.59 4.95 15.41
CA GLU A 225 39.36 4.49 14.03
C GLU A 225 37.99 5.01 13.57
N GLY A 226 37.92 6.31 13.28
CA GLY A 226 36.68 6.97 12.83
C GLY A 226 36.87 8.34 12.16
N ARG A 227 38.07 8.64 11.64
CA ARG A 227 38.34 9.89 10.91
C ARG A 227 39.10 9.64 9.61
N GLU A 228 38.42 9.11 8.61
CA GLU A 228 38.69 9.47 7.22
C GLU A 228 37.46 9.08 6.39
N ILE A 229 37.23 9.78 5.26
CA ILE A 229 36.07 9.66 4.36
C ILE A 229 34.84 10.48 4.77
N SER A 230 35.00 11.79 4.95
CA SER A 230 33.91 12.77 4.72
C SER A 230 34.51 14.14 4.40
N GLN A 231 35.18 14.21 3.25
CA GLN A 231 35.45 15.47 2.54
C GLN A 231 34.93 15.26 1.13
N ASP A 232 33.75 15.80 0.85
CA ASP A 232 33.30 16.31 -0.46
C ASP A 232 31.77 16.35 -0.54
N ILE A 233 31.16 17.32 0.15
CA ILE A 233 29.95 17.98 -0.36
C ILE A 233 30.13 19.47 -0.14
N SER A 234 30.56 20.13 -1.22
CA SER A 234 30.69 21.58 -1.28
C SER A 234 29.34 22.26 -1.03
N THR A 235 29.40 23.27 -0.19
CA THR A 235 28.37 24.27 0.10
C THR A 235 28.09 25.14 -1.12
N ALA A 236 26.81 25.31 -1.45
CA ALA A 236 26.31 26.41 -2.28
C ALA A 236 25.45 27.34 -1.40
N GLU A 237 25.54 28.63 -1.72
CA GLU A 237 25.31 29.78 -0.87
C GLU A 237 23.85 30.01 -0.42
N SER A 238 23.78 30.53 0.81
CA SER A 238 22.71 31.29 1.42
C SER A 238 22.25 32.46 0.55
N SER A 239 20.93 32.60 0.34
CA SER A 239 20.32 33.92 0.15
C SER A 239 18.96 33.97 0.85
N ASP A 240 18.96 34.78 1.89
CA ASP A 240 17.85 35.28 2.69
C ASP A 240 17.05 36.31 1.87
N ASP A 241 15.72 36.28 1.92
CA ASP A 241 14.90 37.45 1.59
C ASP A 241 13.52 37.34 2.27
N ASP A 242 13.33 38.26 3.21
CA ASP A 242 12.11 38.54 3.96
C ASP A 242 10.95 38.97 3.05
N LEU A 243 9.73 38.46 3.27
CA LEU A 243 8.52 39.27 3.12
C LEU A 243 7.29 38.66 3.81
N GLU A 244 7.00 39.23 4.97
CA GLU A 244 5.72 39.61 5.56
C GLU A 244 4.38 38.98 5.09
N LYS A 245 3.65 38.49 6.12
CA LYS A 245 2.20 38.70 6.38
C LYS A 245 1.19 38.13 5.36
N THR A 246 0.38 37.16 5.80
CA THR A 246 -1.00 37.45 6.27
C THR A 246 -1.61 36.25 6.99
N GLU A 247 -2.07 36.55 8.20
CA GLU A 247 -3.10 35.91 9.02
C GLU A 247 -4.32 35.43 8.23
N VAL A 248 -4.66 34.14 8.35
CA VAL A 248 -6.05 33.67 8.23
C VAL A 248 -6.33 32.73 9.40
N ASP A 249 -7.05 33.29 10.37
CA ASP A 249 -7.79 32.60 11.43
C ASP A 249 -8.82 31.65 10.81
N GLY A 250 -8.87 30.41 11.31
CA GLY A 250 -9.67 29.35 10.71
C GLY A 250 -9.80 28.14 11.64
N ARG A 251 -10.38 28.38 12.81
CA ARG A 251 -10.81 27.40 13.82
C ARG A 251 -11.31 26.08 13.21
N MET A 252 -10.68 24.96 13.57
CA MET A 252 -11.36 23.66 13.56
C MET A 252 -11.02 22.86 14.82
N THR A 253 -11.92 22.96 15.80
CA THR A 253 -11.97 22.07 16.97
C THR A 253 -12.47 20.70 16.52
N VAL A 254 -11.62 19.67 16.57
CA VAL A 254 -12.07 18.27 16.51
C VAL A 254 -11.73 17.60 17.84
N ALA A 255 -12.79 17.24 18.54
CA ALA A 255 -12.75 16.59 19.84
C ALA A 255 -12.01 15.25 19.75
N ARG A 256 -10.97 15.09 20.59
CA ARG A 256 -10.39 13.79 20.91
C ARG A 256 -11.43 12.97 21.67
N LYS A 257 -11.99 11.95 21.03
CA LYS A 257 -12.69 10.85 21.71
C LYS A 257 -11.77 9.64 21.73
N THR A 258 -11.25 9.34 22.91
CA THR A 258 -10.71 8.04 23.32
C THR A 258 -11.80 6.97 23.21
N PRO A 259 -11.57 5.83 22.54
CA PRO A 259 -12.34 4.63 22.80
C PRO A 259 -11.89 4.04 24.14
N ALA A 260 -12.84 3.99 25.08
CA ALA A 260 -12.69 3.29 26.35
C ALA A 260 -12.64 1.78 26.10
N LEU A 261 -11.68 1.12 26.75
CA LEU A 261 -11.63 -0.32 26.91
C LEU A 261 -12.87 -0.78 27.68
N THR A 262 -13.72 -1.60 27.07
CA THR A 262 -14.70 -2.41 27.80
C THR A 262 -14.09 -3.78 28.02
N CYS A 263 -13.74 -4.03 29.27
CA CYS A 263 -13.39 -5.33 29.82
C CYS A 263 -14.61 -6.24 29.73
N ASP A 264 -14.55 -7.25 28.87
CA ASP A 264 -15.28 -8.51 29.03
C ASP A 264 -14.33 -9.63 28.63
N GLU A 265 -13.42 -9.94 29.55
CA GLU A 265 -12.57 -11.12 29.53
C GLU A 265 -12.87 -11.93 30.80
N VAL A 266 -12.97 -13.24 30.60
CA VAL A 266 -12.80 -14.35 31.57
C VAL A 266 -14.01 -14.74 32.44
N ASP A 267 -14.60 -15.90 32.15
CA ASP A 267 -14.46 -17.12 33.00
C ASP A 267 -15.36 -18.27 32.50
N GLN A 268 -14.77 -19.41 32.08
CA GLN A 268 -15.12 -20.74 32.66
C GLN A 268 -14.17 -21.90 32.26
N ALA A 269 -13.42 -22.36 33.27
CA ALA A 269 -13.05 -23.75 33.65
C ALA A 269 -12.66 -24.78 32.56
N ARG A 270 -11.40 -25.26 32.55
CA ARG A 270 -10.85 -26.43 33.31
C ARG A 270 -11.48 -27.79 32.93
N ASN A 271 -10.67 -28.65 32.32
CA ASN A 271 -10.54 -30.10 32.58
C ASN A 271 -9.13 -30.55 32.17
N ASP A 272 -8.29 -30.80 33.18
CA ASP A 272 -7.39 -31.94 33.43
C ASP A 272 -6.89 -32.76 32.22
N VAL A 273 -5.58 -32.82 31.91
CA VAL A 273 -4.48 -33.63 32.51
C VAL A 273 -4.53 -35.13 32.12
N ASP A 274 -3.45 -35.56 31.47
CA ASP A 274 -2.77 -36.89 31.40
C ASP A 274 -2.15 -37.03 29.98
N GLU A 275 -0.86 -36.73 29.75
CA GLU A 275 0.36 -37.55 29.94
C GLU A 275 0.43 -38.86 29.13
N ASP A 276 1.66 -39.15 28.68
CA ASP A 276 2.19 -40.38 28.03
C ASP A 276 1.97 -40.54 26.51
N GLU A 277 2.93 -40.97 25.68
CA GLU A 277 4.28 -41.47 25.86
C GLU A 277 5.01 -41.41 24.50
N ALA A 278 6.33 -41.27 24.54
CA ALA A 278 7.24 -41.32 23.39
C ALA A 278 7.25 -42.72 22.73
N TYR A 279 7.53 -42.83 21.42
CA TYR A 279 8.52 -43.79 20.84
C TYR A 279 8.90 -43.39 19.41
N GLU A 280 10.20 -43.49 19.14
CA GLU A 280 10.90 -43.37 17.87
C GLU A 280 10.44 -44.40 16.83
N THR A 281 10.50 -44.08 15.53
CA THR A 281 11.21 -44.94 14.57
C THR A 281 11.50 -44.20 13.25
N GLU A 282 12.74 -44.35 12.80
CA GLU A 282 13.35 -43.84 11.57
C GLU A 282 12.86 -44.57 10.28
N PRO A 283 13.27 -44.11 9.07
CA PRO A 283 12.58 -44.34 7.79
C PRO A 283 13.12 -45.53 6.98
N GLN A 284 12.33 -46.06 6.03
CA GLN A 284 12.86 -46.85 4.91
C GLN A 284 11.91 -46.98 3.71
N ASP A 285 12.38 -46.43 2.58
CA ASP A 285 12.47 -46.96 1.21
C ASP A 285 11.53 -48.09 0.70
N GLY A 286 11.04 -47.94 -0.54
CA GLY A 286 10.52 -49.07 -1.34
C GLY A 286 9.32 -48.79 -2.26
N GLN A 287 9.59 -48.78 -3.56
CA GLN A 287 8.67 -48.76 -4.72
C GLN A 287 7.69 -49.96 -4.69
N THR A 288 6.52 -50.04 -5.35
CA THR A 288 6.25 -49.96 -6.81
C THR A 288 4.75 -50.23 -7.11
N GLU A 289 4.26 -49.74 -8.27
CA GLU A 289 3.17 -50.25 -9.15
C GLU A 289 1.69 -50.22 -8.65
N VAL A 290 0.65 -49.89 -9.44
CA VAL A 290 0.39 -49.95 -10.90
C VAL A 290 -0.83 -49.06 -11.27
N ASP A 291 -0.69 -48.29 -12.38
CA ASP A 291 -1.60 -47.91 -13.51
C ASP A 291 -3.15 -47.76 -13.35
N PRO A 292 -3.87 -46.93 -14.18
CA PRO A 292 -3.76 -46.95 -15.65
C PRO A 292 -4.02 -45.66 -16.50
N LEU A 293 -3.34 -45.64 -17.66
CA LEU A 293 -3.83 -45.35 -19.03
C LEU A 293 -4.12 -43.91 -19.54
N ALA A 294 -3.10 -43.37 -20.22
CA ALA A 294 -3.09 -43.06 -21.68
C ALA A 294 -3.82 -41.78 -22.22
N PRO A 295 -3.68 -41.42 -23.53
CA PRO A 295 -2.78 -40.36 -23.99
C PRO A 295 -3.44 -39.29 -24.90
N VAL A 296 -2.64 -38.28 -25.24
CA VAL A 296 -2.88 -37.21 -26.24
C VAL A 296 -2.93 -37.78 -27.67
N GLU A 297 -3.93 -37.40 -28.50
CA GLU A 297 -3.74 -36.89 -29.87
C GLU A 297 -5.03 -36.39 -30.55
N GLN A 298 -4.84 -35.76 -31.70
CA GLN A 298 -5.60 -34.72 -32.39
C GLN A 298 -6.60 -35.22 -33.47
N VAL A 299 -7.66 -34.41 -33.69
CA VAL A 299 -8.28 -33.95 -34.97
C VAL A 299 -8.90 -34.98 -35.96
N GLU A 300 -10.21 -34.81 -36.24
CA GLU A 300 -10.85 -34.54 -37.58
C GLU A 300 -12.37 -34.90 -37.57
N ASP A 301 -13.15 -34.03 -38.20
CA ASP A 301 -14.43 -34.22 -38.93
C ASP A 301 -15.83 -34.44 -38.27
N ALA A 302 -16.60 -33.35 -38.32
CA ALA A 302 -17.92 -33.17 -38.95
C ALA A 302 -19.11 -34.10 -38.62
N ARG A 303 -20.14 -33.54 -37.95
CA ARG A 303 -21.53 -33.53 -38.45
C ARG A 303 -22.47 -32.62 -37.65
N VAL A 304 -23.23 -31.82 -38.40
CA VAL A 304 -24.41 -31.03 -38.02
C VAL A 304 -25.53 -31.94 -37.49
N VAL A 305 -26.16 -31.60 -36.36
CA VAL A 305 -27.63 -31.56 -36.11
C VAL A 305 -27.91 -30.77 -34.82
N ASP A 306 -28.59 -29.63 -35.03
CA ASP A 306 -29.59 -28.92 -34.22
C ASP A 306 -29.96 -29.45 -32.81
N GLN A 307 -29.83 -28.59 -31.78
CA GLN A 307 -30.79 -28.42 -30.67
C GLN A 307 -30.38 -27.30 -29.68
N THR A 308 -31.06 -26.16 -29.82
CA THR A 308 -31.70 -25.36 -28.76
C THR A 308 -31.06 -25.37 -27.36
N GLU A 309 -30.19 -24.40 -27.07
CA GLU A 309 -29.84 -24.02 -25.70
C GLU A 309 -30.95 -23.16 -25.09
N VAL A 310 -31.68 -23.74 -24.13
CA VAL A 310 -32.45 -22.99 -23.14
C VAL A 310 -31.44 -22.40 -22.15
N ALA A 311 -31.28 -21.09 -22.19
CA ALA A 311 -30.50 -20.36 -21.21
C ALA A 311 -31.10 -20.54 -19.80
N GLU A 312 -30.39 -21.24 -18.92
CA GLU A 312 -30.58 -21.10 -17.48
C GLU A 312 -30.22 -19.65 -17.10
N GLN A 313 -31.24 -18.83 -16.88
CA GLN A 313 -31.06 -17.50 -16.31
C GLN A 313 -30.65 -17.64 -14.84
N THR A 314 -29.38 -17.40 -14.57
CA THR A 314 -28.88 -17.16 -13.23
C THR A 314 -29.58 -15.93 -12.64
N LYS A 315 -30.26 -16.13 -11.52
CA LYS A 315 -30.92 -15.08 -10.75
C LYS A 315 -29.85 -14.19 -10.12
N VAL A 316 -29.53 -13.09 -10.78
CA VAL A 316 -28.66 -12.05 -10.21
C VAL A 316 -29.55 -11.09 -9.42
N ASP A 317 -29.54 -11.22 -8.09
CA ASP A 317 -30.20 -10.26 -7.22
C ASP A 317 -29.45 -8.92 -7.30
N ALA A 318 -30.02 -7.96 -8.01
CA ALA A 318 -29.48 -6.61 -8.13
C ALA A 318 -29.81 -5.80 -6.88
N PHE A 319 -28.78 -5.24 -6.25
CA PHE A 319 -28.90 -4.36 -5.09
C PHE A 319 -28.56 -2.91 -5.48
N ASP A 320 -29.30 -1.95 -4.93
CA ASP A 320 -28.95 -0.54 -5.05
C ASP A 320 -27.70 -0.26 -4.21
N ALA A 321 -26.62 0.18 -4.86
CA ALA A 321 -25.34 0.44 -4.22
C ALA A 321 -25.39 1.54 -3.13
N SER A 322 -26.44 2.37 -3.13
CA SER A 322 -26.59 3.47 -2.18
C SER A 322 -27.40 3.12 -0.92
N THR A 323 -28.32 2.15 -1.01
CA THR A 323 -29.24 1.79 0.07
C THR A 323 -29.10 0.35 0.54
N TRP A 324 -28.42 -0.52 -0.23
CA TRP A 324 -28.33 -1.97 0.02
C TRP A 324 -29.69 -2.67 0.11
N GLU A 325 -30.74 -2.06 -0.45
CA GLU A 325 -32.05 -2.68 -0.56
C GLU A 325 -32.15 -3.51 -1.86
N PRO A 326 -32.85 -4.66 -1.83
CA PRO A 326 -33.06 -5.47 -3.02
C PRO A 326 -34.00 -4.76 -4.00
N ILE A 327 -33.55 -4.57 -5.24
CA ILE A 327 -34.34 -3.89 -6.27
C ILE A 327 -35.46 -4.84 -6.72
N ALA A 328 -36.71 -4.43 -6.51
CA ALA A 328 -37.87 -5.20 -6.96
C ALA A 328 -37.87 -5.36 -8.49
N PRO A 329 -38.07 -6.57 -9.04
CA PRO A 329 -38.08 -6.78 -10.48
C PRO A 329 -39.25 -6.03 -11.13
N LEU A 330 -38.94 -5.20 -12.13
CA LEU A 330 -39.88 -4.29 -12.80
C LEU A 330 -40.88 -5.00 -13.76
N PHE A 331 -40.79 -6.31 -13.93
CA PHE A 331 -41.66 -7.08 -14.81
C PHE A 331 -42.23 -8.30 -14.10
N LEU A 332 -43.55 -8.26 -13.84
CA LEU A 332 -44.35 -9.45 -13.57
C LEU A 332 -44.57 -10.18 -14.90
N TYR A 333 -43.96 -11.35 -15.07
CA TYR A 333 -44.30 -12.24 -16.19
C TYR A 333 -45.75 -12.74 -16.02
N PRO A 334 -46.54 -12.82 -17.10
CA PRO A 334 -47.89 -13.35 -17.01
C PRO A 334 -47.84 -14.86 -16.72
N GLU A 335 -48.63 -15.31 -15.74
CA GLU A 335 -48.77 -16.74 -15.44
C GLU A 335 -49.37 -17.49 -16.65
N PRO A 336 -48.85 -18.68 -16.98
CA PRO A 336 -49.43 -19.52 -18.02
C PRO A 336 -50.78 -20.06 -17.53
N SER A 337 -51.86 -19.67 -18.22
CA SER A 337 -53.19 -20.22 -18.01
C SER A 337 -53.23 -21.72 -18.34
N LEU A 338 -53.65 -22.53 -17.36
CA LEU A 338 -54.01 -23.94 -17.49
C LEU A 338 -55.24 -24.16 -18.37
#